data_AF-A0A1F1WED4-F1
#
_entry.id   AF-A0A1F1WED4-F1
#
_cell.length_a   1.000
_cell.length_b   1.000
_cell.length_c   1.000
_cell.angle_alpha   90.00
_cell.angle_beta   90.00
_cell.angle_gamma   90.00
#
_symmetry.space_group_name_H-M   'P 1'
#
loop_
_entity.id
_entity.type
_entity.pdbx_description
1 polymer ?
#
loop_
_entity_poly.entity_id
_entity_poly.type
_entity_poly.pdbx_seq_one_letter_code
_entity_poly.pdbx_strand_id
1 'polypeptide(L)'
;MTITETTQKIREQVQAGIDARLANPTGTEFDRILAAGGARMLGLDGTSVEDAARQAKCAGGPSIEELEQAIRDRRAAAAARSRAAA
;
A
#
# COMPACT_ATOMS: atom_id res chain seq x y z
N MET A 1 -31.18 -33.42 -3.53
CA MET A 1 -30.27 -32.48 -4.23
C MET A 1 -29.44 -33.31 -5.19
N THR A 2 -29.60 -33.08 -6.49
CA THR A 2 -28.91 -33.88 -7.53
C THR A 2 -27.51 -33.31 -7.81
N ILE A 3 -26.62 -34.14 -8.35
CA ILE A 3 -25.23 -33.76 -8.68
C ILE A 3 -25.21 -32.53 -9.62
N THR A 4 -26.19 -32.43 -10.52
CA THR A 4 -26.37 -31.33 -11.46
C THR A 4 -26.67 -30.00 -10.76
N GLU A 5 -27.57 -30.00 -9.78
CA GLU A 5 -27.90 -28.80 -8.97
C GLU A 5 -26.70 -28.32 -8.14
N THR A 6 -25.88 -29.26 -7.66
CA THR A 6 -24.68 -28.95 -6.87
C THR A 6 -23.61 -28.29 -7.75
N THR A 7 -23.40 -28.81 -8.95
CA THR A 7 -22.42 -28.29 -9.91
C THR A 7 -22.79 -26.88 -10.38
N GLN A 8 -24.08 -26.62 -10.57
CA GLN A 8 -24.58 -25.30 -10.95
C GLN A 8 -24.34 -24.26 -9.85
N LYS A 9 -24.63 -24.60 -8.60
CA LYS A 9 -24.38 -23.70 -7.45
C LYS A 9 -22.89 -23.38 -7.27
N ILE A 10 -22.01 -24.35 -7.47
CA ILE A 10 -20.55 -24.13 -7.40
C ILE A 10 -20.11 -23.14 -8.49
N ARG A 11 -20.63 -23.28 -9.71
CA ARG A 11 -20.31 -22.36 -10.82
C ARG A 11 -20.76 -20.93 -10.52
N GLU A 12 -21.99 -20.77 -10.02
CA GLU A 12 -22.54 -19.46 -9.65
C GLU A 12 -21.73 -18.80 -8.52
N GLN A 13 -21.32 -19.58 -7.51
CA GLN A 13 -20.50 -19.09 -6.40
C GLN A 13 -19.09 -18.68 -6.86
N VAL A 14 -18.47 -19.45 -7.78
CA VAL A 14 -17.18 -19.11 -8.37
C VAL A 14 -17.27 -17.84 -9.19
N GLN A 15 -18.32 -17.70 -10.02
CA GLN A 15 -18.52 -16.52 -10.85
C GLN A 15 -18.75 -15.26 -9.99
N ALA A 16 -19.59 -15.35 -8.95
CA ALA A 16 -19.78 -14.26 -8.01
C ALA A 16 -18.47 -13.84 -7.30
N GLY A 17 -17.60 -14.81 -6.99
CA GLY A 17 -16.27 -14.53 -6.42
C GLY A 17 -15.29 -13.90 -7.42
N ILE A 18 -15.41 -14.18 -8.72
CA ILE A 18 -14.63 -13.53 -9.78
C ILE A 18 -15.15 -12.10 -9.97
N ASP A 19 -16.47 -11.93 -10.09
CA ASP A 19 -17.12 -10.65 -10.28
C ASP A 19 -16.87 -9.71 -9.10
N ALA A 20 -16.91 -10.20 -7.86
CA ALA A 20 -16.57 -9.43 -6.66
C ALA A 20 -15.11 -8.95 -6.64
N ARG A 21 -14.17 -9.74 -7.19
CA ARG A 21 -12.76 -9.33 -7.31
C ARG A 21 -12.53 -8.31 -8.43
N LEU A 22 -13.25 -8.46 -9.56
CA LEU A 22 -13.19 -7.52 -10.67
C LEU A 22 -13.92 -6.20 -10.37
N ALA A 23 -15.00 -6.26 -9.58
CA ALA A 23 -15.77 -5.10 -9.13
C ALA A 23 -15.09 -4.30 -8.01
N ASN A 24 -13.96 -4.78 -7.48
CA ASN A 24 -13.14 -4.06 -6.51
C ASN A 24 -11.83 -3.53 -7.14
N PRO A 25 -11.88 -2.54 -8.05
CA PRO A 25 -10.70 -1.96 -8.70
C PRO A 25 -9.83 -1.10 -7.74
N THR A 26 -10.23 -0.99 -6.48
CA THR A 26 -9.64 -0.11 -5.46
C THR A 26 -8.19 -0.45 -5.11
N GLY A 27 -7.73 -1.67 -5.42
CA GLY A 27 -6.40 -2.15 -5.03
C GLY A 27 -5.26 -1.84 -6.00
N THR A 28 -5.50 -1.18 -7.15
CA THR A 28 -4.40 -1.00 -8.13
C THR A 28 -3.97 0.44 -8.30
N GLU A 29 -4.88 1.40 -8.49
CA GLU A 29 -4.46 2.78 -8.75
C GLU A 29 -4.30 3.59 -7.48
N PHE A 30 -5.26 3.49 -6.55
CA PHE A 30 -5.18 4.18 -5.27
C PHE A 30 -4.02 3.67 -4.41
N ASP A 31 -3.80 2.35 -4.38
CA ASP A 31 -2.65 1.74 -3.72
C ASP A 31 -1.31 2.08 -4.40
N ARG A 32 -1.26 2.20 -5.73
CA ARG A 32 -0.07 2.70 -6.43
C ARG A 32 0.19 4.17 -6.14
N ILE A 33 -0.85 4.99 -6.04
CA ILE A 33 -0.75 6.42 -5.67
C ILE A 33 -0.32 6.56 -4.21
N LEU A 34 -0.84 5.73 -3.30
CA LEU A 34 -0.41 5.65 -1.90
C LEU A 34 1.02 5.14 -1.77
N ALA A 35 1.44 4.16 -2.56
CA ALA A 35 2.80 3.65 -2.57
C ALA A 35 3.78 4.68 -3.16
N ALA A 36 3.41 5.37 -4.24
CA ALA A 36 4.21 6.44 -4.86
C ALA A 36 4.26 7.69 -3.97
N GLY A 37 3.13 8.05 -3.36
CA GLY A 37 3.04 9.10 -2.34
C GLY A 37 3.87 8.74 -1.11
N GLY A 38 3.84 7.47 -0.69
CA GLY A 38 4.71 6.92 0.34
C GLY A 38 6.18 7.01 -0.03
N ALA A 39 6.59 6.65 -1.26
CA ALA A 39 7.97 6.77 -1.70
C ALA A 39 8.47 8.22 -1.71
N ARG A 40 7.63 9.18 -2.15
CA ARG A 40 7.89 10.63 -2.08
C ARG A 40 7.96 11.16 -0.65
N MET A 41 6.96 10.82 0.18
CA MET A 41 6.93 11.23 1.60
C MET A 41 8.05 10.58 2.43
N LEU A 42 8.64 9.50 1.95
CA LEU A 42 9.82 8.89 2.56
C LEU A 42 11.13 9.41 1.94
N GLY A 43 11.04 10.25 0.92
CA GLY A 43 12.16 10.77 0.12
C GLY A 43 13.08 9.70 -0.45
N LEU A 44 12.52 8.54 -0.78
CA LEU A 44 13.23 7.46 -1.49
C LEU A 44 13.48 7.81 -2.96
N ASP A 45 12.92 8.92 -3.43
CA ASP A 45 13.14 9.54 -4.73
C ASP A 45 14.32 10.53 -4.75
N GLY A 46 15.07 10.63 -3.65
CA GLY A 46 16.19 11.57 -3.48
C GLY A 46 15.83 12.84 -2.71
N THR A 47 14.58 12.98 -2.26
CA THR A 47 14.18 14.10 -1.38
C THR A 47 14.87 14.00 -0.02
N SER A 48 15.31 15.15 0.53
CA SER A 48 15.89 15.23 1.87
C SER A 48 14.88 14.77 2.93
N VAL A 49 15.36 14.34 4.11
CA VAL A 49 14.46 13.88 5.19
C VAL A 49 13.61 15.05 5.69
N GLU A 50 14.22 16.23 5.77
CA GLU A 50 13.61 17.48 6.22
C GLU A 50 12.48 17.92 5.27
N ASP A 51 12.72 17.90 3.96
CA ASP A 51 11.71 18.28 2.98
C ASP A 51 10.57 17.27 2.90
N ALA A 52 10.89 15.98 3.04
CA ALA A 52 9.89 14.92 3.10
C ALA A 52 9.00 15.05 4.36
N ALA A 53 9.57 15.40 5.51
CA ALA A 53 8.83 15.66 6.74
C ALA A 53 7.93 16.91 6.61
N ARG A 54 8.41 17.98 5.98
CA ARG A 54 7.59 19.17 5.68
C ARG A 54 6.43 18.87 4.74
N GLN A 55 6.65 18.05 3.71
CA GLN A 55 5.59 17.63 2.79
C GLN A 55 4.55 16.73 3.48
N ALA A 56 4.98 15.88 4.42
CA ALA A 56 4.10 15.02 5.19
C ALA A 56 3.36 15.75 6.33
N LYS A 57 3.75 16.99 6.67
CA LYS A 57 3.14 17.74 7.77
C LYS A 57 1.71 18.15 7.44
N CYS A 58 0.78 17.78 8.32
CA CYS A 58 -0.62 18.19 8.26
C CYS A 58 -1.05 18.92 9.54
N ALA A 59 -2.10 19.73 9.44
CA ALA A 59 -2.69 20.41 10.59
C ALA A 59 -3.21 19.38 11.60
N GLY A 60 -2.81 19.51 12.87
CA GLY A 60 -3.16 18.56 13.94
C GLY A 60 -2.38 17.23 13.90
N GLY A 61 -1.46 17.05 12.95
CA GLY A 61 -0.60 15.87 12.87
C GLY A 61 0.69 15.95 13.71
N PRO A 62 1.51 14.89 13.69
CA PRO A 62 2.76 14.78 14.46
C PRO A 62 3.72 15.93 14.21
N SER A 63 4.63 16.21 15.15
CA SER A 63 5.65 17.24 14.99
C SER A 63 6.57 16.94 13.78
N ILE A 64 7.25 17.95 13.27
CA ILE A 64 8.22 17.76 12.17
C ILE A 64 9.32 16.79 12.62
N GLU A 65 9.81 16.90 13.85
CA GLU A 65 10.85 16.03 14.40
C GLU A 65 10.41 14.56 14.49
N GLU A 66 9.15 14.32 14.89
CA GLU A 66 8.55 12.98 14.89
C GLU A 66 8.45 12.39 13.48
N LEU A 67 8.07 13.21 12.50
CA LEU A 67 7.99 12.80 11.10
C LEU A 67 9.37 12.48 10.53
N GLU A 68 10.37 13.32 10.79
CA GLU A 68 11.74 13.07 10.37
C GLU A 68 12.27 11.75 10.94
N GLN A 69 12.06 11.50 12.23
CA GLN A 69 12.50 10.26 12.87
C GLN A 69 11.80 9.04 12.24
N ALA A 70 10.49 9.10 12.03
CA ALA A 70 9.74 8.03 11.38
C ALA A 70 10.22 7.75 9.94
N ILE A 71 10.62 8.78 9.20
CA ILE A 71 11.19 8.66 7.86
C ILE A 71 12.58 8.00 7.92
N ARG A 72 13.45 8.40 8.86
CA ARG A 72 14.77 7.79 9.06
C ARG A 72 14.65 6.29 9.37
N ASP A 73 13.77 5.93 10.30
CA ASP A 73 13.55 4.54 10.71
C ASP A 73 13.05 3.67 9.54
N ARG A 74 12.12 4.20 8.74
CA ARG A 74 11.64 3.51 7.53
C ARG A 74 12.72 3.34 6.47
N ARG A 75 13.57 4.35 6.23
CA ARG A 75 14.71 4.23 5.29
C ARG A 75 15.69 3.15 5.75
N ALA A 76 16.01 3.12 7.05
CA ALA A 76 16.87 2.09 7.61
C ALA A 76 16.28 0.68 7.43
N ALA A 77 14.97 0.52 7.67
CA ALA A 77 14.26 -0.75 7.46
C ALA A 77 14.18 -1.15 5.99
N ALA A 78 14.04 -0.20 5.05
CA ALA A 78 14.08 -0.47 3.61
C ALA A 78 15.47 -0.94 3.17
N ALA A 79 16.53 -0.26 3.62
CA ALA A 79 17.93 -0.64 3.35
C ALA A 79 18.33 -1.99 3.98
N ALA A 80 17.72 -2.37 5.10
CA ALA A 80 17.91 -3.69 5.69
C ALA A 80 17.26 -4.79 4.83
N ARG A 81 16.03 -4.56 4.34
CA ARG A 81 15.30 -5.52 3.49
C ARG A 81 15.98 -5.75 2.14
N SER A 82 16.51 -4.70 1.49
CA SER A 82 17.23 -4.85 0.22
C SER A 82 18.54 -5.63 0.37
N ARG A 83 19.22 -5.53 1.52
CA ARG A 83 20.41 -6.34 1.82
C ARG A 83 20.10 -7.81 2.13
N ALA A 84 18.91 -8.12 2.63
CA ALA A 84 18.49 -9.49 2.88
C ALA A 84 17.98 -10.22 1.63
N ALA A 85 17.67 -9.48 0.56
CA ALA A 85 17.18 -10.01 -0.71
C ALA A 85 18.28 -10.13 -1.80
N ALA A 86 19.51 -9.72 -1.48
CA ALA A 86 20.71 -9.83 -2.32
C ALA A 86 21.60 -10.97 -1.80
#